data_AF-A0A535ADV3-F1
#
_entry.id   AF-A0A535ADV3-F1
#
_cell.length_a   1.000
_cell.length_b   1.000
_cell.length_c   1.000
_cell.angle_alpha   90.00
_cell.angle_beta   90.00
_cell.angle_gamma   90.00
#
_symmetry.space_group_name_H-M   'P 1'
#
loop_
_entity.id
_entity.type
_entity.pdbx_description
1 polymer ?
#
loop_
_entity_poly.entity_id
_entity_poly.type
_entity_poly.pdbx_seq_one_letter_code
_entity_poly.pdbx_strand_id
1 'polypeptide(L)'
;MNALQQVPGTDADSTRTARVAYNIGNAKYRLAQAAEASDPKSALGLYAEALAAYRRAMGAAPDDVDAKFNHEFVARKMDDLKKKLEEQQKQQEQQPQDQQKQEGEKQDQQGEQQKQQQEQQQQQQAAAEKKDGEMSKDEAAALLDAQRDQEVRPDEVVKKLQGAAVAEPVEDW
;
A
#
# COMPACT_ATOMS: atom_id res chain seq x y z
N MET A 1 -21.66 -62.90 -8.27
CA MET A 1 -20.40 -62.13 -8.36
C MET A 1 -20.66 -60.76 -7.74
N ASN A 2 -19.86 -60.37 -6.74
CA ASN A 2 -20.06 -59.19 -5.89
C ASN A 2 -19.96 -57.89 -6.70
N ALA A 3 -21.05 -57.13 -6.76
CA ALA A 3 -21.02 -55.71 -7.06
C ALA A 3 -20.67 -54.97 -5.76
N LEU A 4 -19.37 -54.78 -5.51
CA LEU A 4 -18.91 -53.87 -4.47
C LEU A 4 -19.34 -52.46 -4.85
N GLN A 5 -20.34 -51.97 -4.11
CA GLN A 5 -20.76 -50.58 -4.05
C GLN A 5 -19.54 -49.69 -3.88
N GLN A 6 -19.29 -48.82 -4.87
CA GLN A 6 -18.45 -47.66 -4.65
C GLN A 6 -19.14 -46.79 -3.60
N VAL A 7 -18.45 -46.54 -2.49
CA VAL A 7 -18.94 -45.75 -1.36
C VAL A 7 -18.78 -44.27 -1.75
N PRO A 8 -19.84 -43.51 -2.09
CA PRO A 8 -19.70 -42.17 -2.66
C PRO A 8 -19.31 -41.08 -1.63
N GLY A 9 -18.99 -41.46 -0.39
CA GLY A 9 -18.83 -40.53 0.73
C GLY A 9 -17.47 -39.83 0.78
N THR A 10 -16.38 -40.55 0.53
CA THR A 10 -15.02 -40.01 0.74
C THR A 10 -14.60 -39.01 -0.36
N ASP A 11 -14.98 -39.29 -1.61
CA ASP A 11 -14.59 -38.46 -2.75
C ASP A 11 -15.41 -37.17 -2.81
N ALA A 12 -16.70 -37.23 -2.45
CA ALA A 12 -17.56 -36.06 -2.34
C ALA A 12 -17.10 -35.11 -1.23
N ASP A 13 -16.74 -35.65 -0.06
CA ASP A 13 -16.24 -34.85 1.06
C ASP A 13 -14.85 -34.26 0.77
N SER A 14 -13.98 -35.00 0.08
CA SER A 14 -12.66 -34.52 -0.33
C SER A 14 -12.78 -33.41 -1.38
N THR A 15 -13.64 -33.59 -2.39
CA THR A 15 -13.92 -32.58 -3.41
C THR A 15 -14.50 -31.30 -2.79
N ARG A 16 -15.44 -31.44 -1.85
CA ARG A 16 -16.01 -30.28 -1.13
C ARG A 16 -14.95 -29.58 -0.29
N THR A 17 -14.12 -30.33 0.43
CA THR A 17 -13.02 -29.80 1.24
C THR A 17 -12.03 -29.03 0.38
N ALA A 18 -11.64 -29.58 -0.78
CA ALA A 18 -10.75 -28.93 -1.72
C ALA A 18 -11.32 -27.59 -2.19
N ARG A 19 -12.57 -27.57 -2.66
CA ARG A 19 -13.25 -26.35 -3.14
C ARG A 19 -13.36 -25.28 -2.05
N VAL A 20 -13.75 -25.65 -0.83
CA VAL A 20 -13.86 -24.71 0.28
C VAL A 20 -12.49 -24.12 0.62
N ALA A 21 -11.46 -24.97 0.72
CA ALA A 21 -10.10 -24.52 1.01
C ALA A 21 -9.54 -23.60 -0.09
N TYR A 22 -9.77 -23.95 -1.36
CA TYR A 22 -9.40 -23.12 -2.51
C TYR A 22 -10.06 -21.74 -2.47
N ASN A 23 -11.37 -21.70 -2.18
CA ASN A 23 -12.11 -20.44 -2.08
C ASN A 23 -11.64 -19.57 -0.89
N ILE A 24 -11.30 -20.18 0.24
CA ILE A 24 -10.68 -19.47 1.37
C ILE A 24 -9.33 -18.89 0.95
N GLY A 25 -8.52 -19.67 0.22
CA GLY A 25 -7.25 -19.19 -0.34
C GLY A 25 -7.43 -17.97 -1.23
N ASN A 26 -8.39 -18.02 -2.16
CA ASN A 26 -8.72 -16.90 -3.04
C ASN A 26 -9.17 -15.66 -2.26
N ALA A 27 -10.05 -15.83 -1.26
CA ALA A 27 -10.53 -14.73 -0.44
C ALA A 27 -9.40 -14.07 0.35
N LYS A 28 -8.55 -14.88 1.01
CA LYS A 28 -7.39 -14.40 1.76
C LYS A 28 -6.37 -13.70 0.87
N TYR A 29 -6.13 -14.24 -0.33
CA TYR A 29 -5.29 -13.60 -1.34
C TYR A 29 -5.83 -12.21 -1.73
N ARG A 30 -7.12 -12.07 -2.01
CA ARG A 30 -7.72 -10.77 -2.37
C ARG A 30 -7.64 -9.76 -1.22
N LEU A 31 -7.85 -10.21 0.02
CA LEU A 31 -7.69 -9.37 1.20
C LEU A 31 -6.23 -8.92 1.37
N ALA A 32 -5.27 -9.82 1.16
CA ALA A 32 -3.85 -9.48 1.20
C ALA A 32 -3.50 -8.42 0.16
N GLN A 33 -3.95 -8.60 -1.10
CA GLN A 33 -3.74 -7.62 -2.17
C GLN A 33 -4.28 -6.23 -1.81
N ALA A 34 -5.48 -6.16 -1.22
CA ALA A 34 -6.07 -4.89 -0.80
C ALA A 34 -5.27 -4.22 0.33
N ALA A 35 -4.66 -5.02 1.22
CA ALA A 35 -3.85 -4.53 2.32
C ALA A 35 -2.40 -4.20 1.93
N GLU A 36 -1.88 -4.66 0.78
CA GLU A 36 -0.46 -4.51 0.42
C GLU A 36 0.06 -3.07 0.47
N ALA A 37 -0.77 -2.10 0.10
CA ALA A 37 -0.36 -0.70 0.03
C ALA A 37 -0.44 0.00 1.40
N SER A 38 -1.48 -0.30 2.18
CA SER A 38 -1.78 0.40 3.44
C SER A 38 -1.20 -0.28 4.67
N ASP A 39 -1.17 -1.62 4.68
CA ASP A 39 -0.64 -2.44 5.77
C ASP A 39 0.08 -3.68 5.21
N PRO A 40 1.34 -3.51 4.75
CA PRO A 40 2.14 -4.60 4.22
C PRO A 40 2.35 -5.76 5.20
N LYS A 41 2.37 -5.49 6.51
CA LYS A 41 2.59 -6.53 7.53
C LYS A 41 1.35 -7.41 7.67
N SER A 42 0.16 -6.82 7.68
CA SER A 42 -1.09 -7.57 7.64
C SER A 42 -1.24 -8.36 6.33
N ALA A 43 -0.87 -7.76 5.19
CA ALA A 43 -0.86 -8.45 3.90
C ALA A 43 0.02 -9.72 3.91
N LEU A 44 1.20 -9.70 4.55
CA LEU A 44 2.03 -10.90 4.72
C LEU A 44 1.32 -12.02 5.50
N GLY A 45 0.61 -11.67 6.58
CA GLY A 45 -0.18 -12.63 7.35
C GLY A 45 -1.29 -13.26 6.52
N LEU A 46 -2.03 -12.44 5.77
CA LEU A 46 -3.12 -12.88 4.89
C LEU A 46 -2.60 -13.76 3.74
N TYR A 47 -1.43 -13.46 3.18
CA TYR A 47 -0.78 -14.34 2.20
C TYR A 47 -0.37 -15.69 2.80
N ALA A 48 0.15 -15.71 4.03
CA ALA A 48 0.47 -16.96 4.71
C ALA A 48 -0.79 -17.82 4.97
N GLU A 49 -1.91 -17.20 5.33
CA GLU A 49 -3.20 -17.89 5.46
C GLU A 49 -3.70 -18.43 4.11
N ALA A 50 -3.55 -17.66 3.03
CA ALA A 50 -3.91 -18.12 1.69
C ALA A 50 -3.09 -19.35 1.28
N LEU A 51 -1.77 -19.36 1.54
CA LEU A 51 -0.90 -20.52 1.28
C LEU A 51 -1.34 -21.75 2.07
N ALA A 52 -1.66 -21.59 3.35
CA ALA A 52 -2.16 -22.71 4.17
C ALA A 52 -3.47 -23.28 3.62
N ALA A 53 -4.37 -22.42 3.13
CA ALA A 53 -5.63 -22.82 2.53
C ALA A 53 -5.42 -23.58 1.21
N TYR A 54 -4.56 -23.09 0.31
CA TYR A 54 -4.22 -23.83 -0.92
C TYR A 54 -3.51 -25.15 -0.62
N ARG A 55 -2.65 -25.22 0.40
CA ARG A 55 -2.05 -26.49 0.84
C ARG A 55 -3.09 -27.49 1.30
N ARG A 56 -4.13 -27.04 2.01
CA ARG A 56 -5.27 -27.88 2.38
C ARG A 56 -6.05 -28.34 1.15
N ALA A 57 -6.24 -27.47 0.15
CA ALA A 57 -6.87 -27.83 -1.11
C ALA A 57 -6.08 -28.92 -1.85
N MET A 58 -4.76 -28.77 -1.99
CA MET A 58 -3.87 -29.76 -2.58
C MET A 58 -3.85 -31.10 -1.82
N GLY A 59 -4.00 -31.07 -0.49
CA GLY A 59 -4.11 -32.28 0.31
C GLY A 59 -5.41 -33.06 0.09
N ALA A 60 -6.50 -32.37 -0.26
CA ALA A 60 -7.80 -32.96 -0.52
C ALA A 60 -8.03 -33.31 -2.01
N ALA A 61 -7.42 -32.56 -2.93
CA ALA A 61 -7.43 -32.80 -4.37
C ALA A 61 -5.99 -32.64 -4.94
N PRO A 62 -5.17 -33.71 -4.90
CA PRO A 62 -3.78 -33.64 -5.33
C PRO A 62 -3.57 -33.41 -6.83
N ASP A 63 -4.60 -33.64 -7.65
CA ASP A 63 -4.63 -33.41 -9.09
C ASP A 63 -5.07 -32.00 -9.48
N ASP A 64 -5.52 -31.18 -8.51
CA ASP A 64 -5.89 -29.77 -8.71
C ASP A 64 -4.66 -28.93 -9.08
N VAL A 65 -4.52 -28.64 -10.37
CA VAL A 65 -3.43 -27.81 -10.91
C VAL A 65 -3.60 -26.34 -10.53
N ASP A 66 -4.83 -25.86 -10.40
CA ASP A 66 -5.11 -24.46 -10.05
C ASP A 66 -4.70 -24.18 -8.62
N ALA A 67 -4.97 -25.10 -7.69
CA ALA A 67 -4.52 -24.98 -6.30
C ALA A 67 -2.99 -24.91 -6.19
N LYS A 68 -2.27 -25.71 -6.98
CA LYS A 68 -0.79 -25.68 -7.04
C LYS A 68 -0.28 -24.36 -7.61
N PHE A 69 -0.84 -23.95 -8.75
CA PHE A 69 -0.45 -22.70 -9.40
C PHE A 69 -0.67 -21.50 -8.47
N ASN A 70 -1.85 -21.42 -7.83
CA ASN A 70 -2.18 -20.34 -6.92
C ASN A 70 -1.29 -20.35 -5.68
N HIS A 71 -0.97 -21.53 -5.12
CA HIS A 71 -0.01 -21.63 -4.02
C HIS A 71 1.34 -21.01 -4.40
N GLU A 72 1.92 -21.43 -5.52
CA GLU A 72 3.23 -20.92 -5.97
C GLU A 72 3.19 -19.42 -6.29
N PHE A 73 2.11 -18.96 -6.91
CA PHE A 73 1.93 -17.56 -7.22
C PHE A 73 1.84 -16.70 -5.96
N VAL A 74 1.08 -17.13 -4.95
CA VAL A 74 1.00 -16.41 -3.67
C VAL A 74 2.31 -16.47 -2.90
N ALA A 75 3.06 -17.57 -2.97
CA ALA A 75 4.37 -17.69 -2.32
C ALA A 75 5.33 -16.63 -2.87
N ARG A 76 5.39 -16.49 -4.20
CA ARG A 76 6.19 -15.44 -4.86
C ARG A 76 5.76 -14.04 -4.45
N LYS A 77 4.45 -13.77 -4.42
CA LYS A 77 3.91 -12.48 -3.96
C LYS A 77 4.33 -12.13 -2.54
N MET A 78 4.26 -13.12 -1.63
CA MET A 78 4.69 -12.93 -0.25
C MET A 78 6.20 -12.64 -0.16
N ASP A 79 7.03 -13.35 -0.92
CA ASP A 79 8.48 -13.13 -0.92
C ASP A 79 8.87 -11.79 -1.53
N ASP A 80 8.20 -11.37 -2.61
CA ASP A 80 8.40 -10.04 -3.22
C ASP A 80 8.03 -8.92 -2.24
N LEU A 81 6.93 -9.09 -1.50
CA LEU A 81 6.51 -8.13 -0.48
C LEU A 81 7.51 -8.05 0.68
N LYS A 82 8.07 -9.18 1.14
CA LYS A 82 9.12 -9.20 2.17
C LYS A 82 10.36 -8.43 1.71
N LYS A 83 10.85 -8.70 0.48
CA LYS A 83 12.01 -8.00 -0.07
C LYS A 83 11.77 -6.49 -0.14
N LYS A 84 10.60 -6.07 -0.61
CA LYS A 84 10.24 -4.64 -0.66
C LYS A 84 10.27 -3.99 0.72
N LEU A 85 9.82 -4.69 1.75
CA LEU A 85 9.86 -4.19 3.13
C LEU A 85 11.29 -4.11 3.68
N GLU A 86 12.13 -5.10 3.40
CA GLU A 86 13.55 -5.07 3.77
C GLU A 86 14.30 -3.92 3.09
N GLU A 87 14.03 -3.67 1.81
CA GLU A 87 14.62 -2.55 1.06
C GLU A 87 14.19 -1.18 1.64
N GLN A 88 12.92 -1.03 1.99
CA GLN A 88 12.42 0.19 2.64
C GLN A 88 13.05 0.44 4.01
N GLN A 89 13.25 -0.61 4.82
CA GLN A 89 13.93 -0.48 6.10
C GLN A 89 15.38 -0.03 5.93
N LYS A 90 16.12 -0.61 4.97
CA LYS A 90 17.51 -0.22 4.69
C LYS A 90 17.64 1.23 4.23
N GLN A 91 16.68 1.73 3.44
CA GLN A 91 16.69 3.14 3.02
C GLN A 91 16.42 4.10 4.20
N GLN A 92 15.57 3.73 5.16
CA GLN A 92 15.38 4.52 6.37
C GLN A 92 16.62 4.52 7.27
N GLU A 93 17.32 3.40 7.39
CA GLU A 93 18.54 3.31 8.21
C GLU A 93 19.75 4.04 7.60
N GLN A 94 19.74 4.32 6.29
CA GLN A 94 20.78 5.09 5.60
C GLN A 94 20.53 6.62 5.59
N GLN A 95 19.41 7.10 6.16
CA GLN A 95 19.24 8.51 6.50
C GLN A 95 19.64 8.80 7.96
N PRO A 96 20.95 8.86 8.25
CA PRO A 96 21.42 9.84 9.22
C PRO A 96 22.56 10.69 8.65
N GLN A 97 22.43 12.01 8.84
CA GLN A 97 23.53 12.95 9.08
C GLN A 97 24.12 13.80 7.92
N ASP A 98 23.33 14.26 6.94
CA ASP A 98 23.78 15.34 6.03
C ASP A 98 23.11 16.71 6.26
N GLN A 99 22.23 16.84 7.25
CA GLN A 99 21.57 18.11 7.56
C GLN A 99 22.26 18.98 8.64
N GLN A 100 23.44 18.62 9.12
CA GLN A 100 24.15 19.38 10.17
C GLN A 100 25.48 20.02 9.73
N LYS A 101 25.79 20.04 8.42
CA LYS A 101 27.05 20.62 7.89
C LYS A 101 26.90 21.84 6.98
N GLN A 102 25.70 22.41 6.78
CA GLN A 102 25.52 23.59 5.91
C GLN A 102 25.22 24.92 6.64
N GLU A 103 25.25 24.96 7.98
CA GLU A 103 25.11 26.22 8.74
C GLU A 103 26.44 26.87 9.15
N GLY A 104 27.59 26.25 8.81
CA GLY A 104 28.92 26.74 9.21
C GLY A 104 29.70 27.57 8.17
N GLU A 105 29.33 27.57 6.89
CA GLU A 105 30.15 28.16 5.81
C GLU A 105 29.54 29.42 5.15
N LYS A 106 28.55 30.07 5.78
CA LYS A 106 27.96 31.33 5.28
C LYS A 106 28.32 32.58 6.10
N GLN A 107 29.39 32.55 6.91
CA GLN A 107 29.79 33.72 7.73
C GLN A 107 31.18 34.31 7.41
N ASP A 108 31.84 33.92 6.31
CA ASP A 108 33.19 34.43 5.96
C ASP A 108 33.32 35.02 4.54
N GLN A 109 32.22 35.49 3.95
CA GLN A 109 32.25 36.17 2.64
C GLN A 109 31.47 37.50 2.58
N GLN A 110 31.20 38.11 3.74
CA GLN A 110 30.51 39.41 3.83
C GLN A 110 31.47 40.61 3.99
N GLY A 111 32.73 40.46 3.59
CA GLY A 111 33.77 41.50 3.76
C GLY A 111 34.22 42.24 2.49
N GLU A 112 33.98 41.72 1.28
CA GLU A 112 34.63 42.28 0.06
C GLU A 112 33.70 42.72 -1.07
N GLN A 113 32.38 42.65 -0.92
CA GLN A 113 31.44 43.07 -1.98
C GLN A 113 30.90 44.51 -1.87
N GLN A 114 31.50 45.36 -1.03
CA GLN A 114 31.02 46.75 -0.84
C GLN A 114 31.77 47.81 -1.67
N LYS A 115 32.58 47.41 -2.66
CA LYS A 115 33.38 48.35 -3.46
C LYS A 115 33.27 48.24 -4.99
N GLN A 116 32.20 47.62 -5.50
CA GLN A 116 31.97 47.54 -6.95
C GLN A 116 30.53 47.81 -7.40
N GLN A 117 29.68 48.38 -6.53
CA GLN A 117 28.27 48.60 -6.82
C GLN A 117 27.94 50.04 -7.26
N GLN A 118 28.85 50.70 -7.98
CA GLN A 118 28.61 52.06 -8.51
C GLN A 118 28.84 52.24 -10.02
N GLU A 119 29.04 51.15 -10.80
CA GLU A 119 29.30 51.28 -12.25
C GLU A 119 28.47 50.41 -13.20
N GLN A 120 27.37 49.77 -12.76
CA GLN A 120 26.50 49.02 -13.68
C GLN A 120 25.02 49.36 -13.58
N GLN A 121 24.74 50.65 -13.36
CA GLN A 121 23.40 51.22 -13.53
C GLN A 121 23.22 51.78 -14.96
N GLN A 122 23.51 50.97 -15.97
CA GLN A 122 23.07 51.22 -17.36
C GLN A 122 23.38 50.02 -18.26
N GLN A 123 22.54 48.99 -18.21
CA GLN A 123 21.96 48.41 -19.44
C GLN A 123 21.03 47.24 -19.14
N GLN A 124 19.84 47.37 -19.72
CA GLN A 124 18.95 46.31 -20.20
C GLN A 124 18.02 45.65 -19.18
N GLN A 125 16.92 46.37 -18.97
CA GLN A 125 15.58 45.82 -19.16
C GLN A 125 15.51 45.00 -20.45
N ALA A 126 15.44 43.67 -20.35
CA ALA A 126 14.69 42.77 -21.22
C ALA A 126 14.81 41.33 -20.70
N ALA A 127 13.76 40.55 -20.87
CA ALA A 127 13.63 39.12 -20.58
C ALA A 127 13.41 38.74 -19.11
N ALA A 128 12.25 39.14 -18.60
CA ALA A 128 11.42 38.20 -17.86
C ALA A 128 10.86 37.15 -18.83
N GLU A 129 10.66 35.95 -18.30
CA GLU A 129 9.88 34.81 -18.79
C GLU A 129 10.62 33.55 -19.30
N LYS A 130 10.40 32.50 -18.49
CA LYS A 130 10.26 31.07 -18.77
C LYS A 130 11.51 30.18 -18.74
N LYS A 131 11.73 29.60 -17.54
CA LYS A 131 12.06 28.17 -17.42
C LYS A 131 10.94 27.46 -16.66
N ASP A 132 10.16 26.71 -17.44
CA ASP A 132 9.35 25.57 -17.00
C ASP A 132 10.20 24.57 -16.19
N GLY A 133 9.60 23.98 -15.16
CA GLY A 133 9.94 22.61 -14.75
C GLY A 133 10.26 22.35 -13.28
N GLU A 134 10.42 23.35 -12.42
CA GLU A 134 10.66 23.13 -10.99
C GLU A 134 9.51 23.70 -10.17
N MET A 135 8.62 22.81 -9.70
CA MET A 135 7.59 23.13 -8.72
C MET A 135 8.29 23.73 -7.49
N SER A 136 7.96 24.98 -7.16
CA SER A 136 8.50 25.62 -5.96
C SER A 136 8.10 24.80 -4.74
N LYS A 137 8.95 24.77 -3.70
CA LYS A 137 8.62 24.13 -2.42
C LYS A 137 7.29 24.65 -1.84
N ASP A 138 6.97 25.90 -2.11
CA ASP A 138 5.72 26.53 -1.66
C ASP A 138 4.50 25.97 -2.41
N GLU A 139 4.65 25.63 -3.68
CA GLU A 139 3.59 25.04 -4.51
C GLU A 139 3.38 23.56 -4.15
N ALA A 140 4.45 22.82 -3.89
CA ALA A 140 4.38 21.45 -3.37
C ALA A 140 3.72 21.38 -1.98
N ALA A 141 4.02 22.35 -1.11
CA ALA A 141 3.41 22.45 0.21
C ALA A 141 1.91 22.76 0.12
N ALA A 142 1.51 23.69 -0.76
CA ALA A 142 0.10 24.02 -0.97
C ALA A 142 -0.70 22.84 -1.52
N LEU A 143 -0.12 22.01 -2.39
CA LEU A 143 -0.77 20.80 -2.90
C LEU A 143 -0.96 19.73 -1.82
N LEU A 144 0.03 19.53 -0.94
CA LEU A 144 -0.08 18.60 0.19
C LEU A 144 -1.14 19.05 1.21
N ASP A 145 -1.23 20.35 1.47
CA ASP A 145 -2.22 20.92 2.38
C ASP A 145 -3.65 20.80 1.79
N ALA A 146 -3.81 21.08 0.50
CA ALA A 146 -5.08 20.90 -0.22
C ALA A 146 -5.56 19.43 -0.28
N GLN A 147 -4.63 18.47 -0.20
CA GLN A 147 -4.96 17.04 -0.14
C GLN A 147 -5.38 16.60 1.26
N ARG A 148 -4.81 17.24 2.29
CA ARG A 148 -5.13 17.00 3.70
C ARG A 148 -6.55 17.47 4.06
N ASP A 149 -7.00 18.56 3.45
CA ASP A 149 -8.35 19.09 3.65
C ASP A 149 -9.46 18.28 2.93
N GLN A 150 -9.09 17.36 2.03
CA GLN A 150 -10.03 16.43 1.40
C GLN A 150 -10.12 15.06 2.10
N GLU A 151 -9.27 14.78 3.09
CA GLU A 151 -9.42 13.60 3.94
C GLU A 151 -10.51 13.85 4.99
N VAL A 152 -11.72 13.36 4.71
CA VAL A 152 -12.79 13.26 5.72
C VAL A 152 -12.25 12.43 6.88
N ARG A 153 -12.05 13.07 8.04
CA ARG A 153 -11.51 12.39 9.22
C ARG A 153 -12.40 11.20 9.58
N PRO A 154 -11.82 10.03 9.95
CA PRO A 154 -12.59 8.83 10.28
C PRO A 154 -13.71 9.08 11.30
N ASP A 155 -13.47 9.99 12.25
CA ASP A 155 -14.43 10.36 13.28
C ASP A 155 -15.68 11.09 12.73
N GLU A 156 -15.55 11.83 11.63
CA GLU A 156 -16.69 12.49 10.98
C GLU A 156 -17.56 11.51 10.18
N VAL A 157 -16.97 10.46 9.63
CA VAL A 157 -17.72 9.38 8.93
C VAL A 157 -18.60 8.63 9.93
N VAL A 158 -18.07 8.32 11.12
CA VAL A 158 -18.81 7.64 12.20
C VAL A 158 -19.98 8.50 12.68
N LYS A 159 -19.77 9.82 12.85
CA LYS A 159 -20.83 10.74 13.25
C LYS A 159 -21.95 10.88 12.20
N LYS A 160 -21.60 10.84 10.90
CA LYS A 160 -22.59 10.85 9.80
C LYS A 160 -23.43 9.58 9.74
N LEU A 161 -22.83 8.43 10.05
CA LEU A 161 -23.54 7.14 10.09
C LEU A 161 -24.40 6.98 11.35
N GLN A 162 -23.97 7.53 12.49
CA GLN A 162 -24.75 7.49 13.74
C GLN A 162 -25.90 8.51 13.79
N GLY A 163 -25.86 9.57 12.97
CA GLY A 163 -26.96 10.53 12.82
C GLY A 163 -28.11 10.03 11.94
N ALA A 164 -27.90 8.97 11.15
CA ALA A 164 -28.95 8.27 10.42
C ALA A 164 -29.61 7.23 11.34
N ALA A 165 -30.21 7.69 12.43
CA ALA A 165 -31.18 6.89 13.17
C ALA A 165 -32.34 6.61 12.21
N VAL A 166 -32.36 5.38 11.68
CA VAL A 166 -33.48 4.80 10.95
C VAL A 166 -34.71 5.00 11.82
N ALA A 167 -35.66 5.79 11.34
CA ALA A 167 -36.96 5.95 11.95
C ALA A 167 -37.55 4.55 12.18
N GLU A 168 -37.85 4.25 13.45
CA GLU A 168 -38.54 3.01 13.79
C GLU A 168 -39.88 2.97 13.05
N PRO A 169 -40.26 1.83 12.44
CA PRO A 169 -41.59 1.70 11.89
C PRO A 169 -42.57 1.65 13.06
N VAL A 170 -43.39 2.69 13.17
CA VAL A 170 -44.54 2.71 14.07
C VAL A 170 -45.48 1.60 13.59
N GLU A 171 -45.69 0.59 14.45
CA GLU A 171 -46.80 -0.33 14.27
C GLU A 171 -48.10 0.46 14.22
N ASP A 172 -48.90 0.27 13.17
CA ASP A 172 -50.34 0.24 13.31
C ASP A 172 -50.98 -0.43 12.08
N TRP A 173 -51.96 -1.29 12.41
CA TRP A 173 -52.91 -2.10 11.62
C TRP A 173 -52.47 -3.42 10.99
#